data_AF-A0A5J6Q384-F1
#
_entry.id   AF-A0A5J6Q384-F1
#
_cell.length_a   1.000
_cell.length_b   1.000
_cell.length_c   1.000
_cell.angle_alpha   90.00
_cell.angle_beta   90.00
_cell.angle_gamma   90.00
#
_symmetry.space_group_name_H-M   'P 1'
#
loop_
_entity.id
_entity.type
_entity.pdbx_description
1 polymer ?
#
loop_
_entity_poly.entity_id
_entity_poly.type
_entity_poly.pdbx_seq_one_letter_code
_entity_poly.pdbx_strand_id
1 'polypeptide(L)' 'MTEPIALPEPRDVPSRRLPRFGFHQHTERLNGRLAMLGFIALIAVEIRLGHGLLSW' A
#
# COMPACT_ATOMS: atom_id res chain seq x y z
N MET A 1 56.83 -5.30 20.04
CA MET A 1 56.34 -4.60 18.82
C MET A 1 55.07 -5.34 18.43
N THR A 2 53.91 -4.88 18.91
CA THR A 2 52.61 -5.51 18.60
C THR A 2 51.78 -4.43 17.93
N GLU A 3 51.63 -4.50 16.61
CA GLU A 3 50.84 -3.52 15.87
C GLU A 3 49.34 -3.83 16.05
N PRO A 4 48.50 -2.84 16.40
CA PRO A 4 47.06 -3.05 16.50
C PRO A 4 46.48 -3.25 15.11
N ILE A 5 45.73 -4.34 14.93
CA ILE A 5 45.11 -4.74 13.67
C ILE A 5 43.99 -3.74 13.34
N ALA A 6 44.20 -2.89 12.33
CA ALA A 6 43.19 -1.95 11.85
C ALA A 6 42.02 -2.72 11.21
N LEU A 7 40.87 -2.74 11.88
CA LEU A 7 39.64 -3.30 11.32
C LEU A 7 39.12 -2.37 10.22
N PRO A 8 38.70 -2.88 9.05
CA PRO A 8 38.14 -2.05 8.01
C PRO A 8 36.84 -1.39 8.49
N GLU A 9 36.75 -0.08 8.27
CA GLU A 9 35.59 0.75 8.67
C GLU A 9 34.26 0.12 8.25
N PRO A 10 33.22 0.19 9.11
CA PRO A 10 31.92 -0.39 8.82
C PRO A 10 31.34 0.26 7.56
N ARG A 11 31.36 -0.50 6.46
CA ARG A 11 30.78 -0.11 5.18
C ARG A 11 29.35 0.40 5.40
N ASP A 12 29.11 1.61 4.92
CA ASP A 12 27.80 2.26 4.93
C ASP A 12 26.71 1.27 4.52
N VAL A 13 25.79 0.97 5.45
CA VAL A 13 24.58 0.23 5.15
C VAL A 13 23.84 1.00 4.04
N PRO A 14 23.64 0.42 2.85
CA PRO A 14 23.03 1.15 1.75
C PRO A 14 21.63 1.56 2.18
N SER A 15 21.41 2.86 2.35
CA SER A 15 20.08 3.42 2.63
C SER A 15 19.17 3.02 1.47
N ARG A 16 18.32 2.02 1.71
CA ARG A 16 17.38 1.51 0.73
C ARG A 16 16.36 2.61 0.47
N ARG A 17 16.60 3.43 -0.55
CA ARG A 17 15.63 4.43 -1.01
C ARG A 17 14.38 3.66 -1.42
N LEU A 18 13.25 3.89 -0.73
CA LEU A 18 11.97 3.33 -1.16
C LEU A 18 11.69 3.84 -2.58
N PRO A 19 11.28 2.96 -3.51
CA PRO A 19 11.02 3.35 -4.90
C PRO A 19 9.98 4.48 -4.94
N ARG A 20 10.29 5.53 -5.72
CA ARG A 20 9.45 6.74 -5.88
C ARG A 20 8.07 6.44 -6.49
N PHE A 21 7.95 5.29 -7.18
CA PHE A 21 6.75 4.82 -7.85
C PHE A 21 6.29 3.49 -7.24
N GLY A 22 5.03 3.45 -6.81
CA GLY A 22 4.40 2.31 -6.12
C GLY A 22 3.09 2.73 -5.46
N PHE A 23 2.42 1.80 -4.81
CA PHE A 23 1.25 2.09 -3.98
C PHE A 23 1.66 3.04 -2.85
N HIS A 24 1.40 4.33 -3.03
CA HIS A 24 1.60 5.32 -1.99
C HIS A 24 0.53 5.11 -0.92
N GLN A 25 0.91 5.03 0.36
CA GLN A 25 -0.03 4.78 1.46
C GLN A 25 -1.25 5.72 1.44
N HIS A 26 -1.05 6.97 1.02
CA HIS A 26 -2.14 7.93 0.90
C HIS A 26 -3.17 7.50 -0.16
N THR A 27 -2.67 7.08 -1.33
CA THR A 27 -3.49 6.63 -2.47
C THR A 27 -4.20 5.31 -2.15
N GLU A 28 -3.56 4.36 -1.46
CA GLU A 28 -4.23 3.14 -0.98
C GLU A 28 -5.37 3.45 -0.01
N ARG A 29 -5.16 4.36 0.94
CA ARG A 29 -6.21 4.77 1.88
C ARG A 29 -7.37 5.47 1.20
N LEU A 30 -7.09 6.31 0.20
CA LEU A 30 -8.13 6.96 -0.60
C LEU A 30 -8.92 5.93 -1.43
N ASN A 31 -8.23 5.06 -2.16
CA ASN A 31 -8.87 4.03 -2.98
C ASN A 31 -9.69 3.05 -2.11
N GLY A 32 -9.17 2.66 -0.94
CA GLY A 32 -9.90 1.83 0.01
C GLY A 32 -11.20 2.47 0.50
N ARG A 33 -11.21 3.78 0.78
CA ARG A 33 -12.44 4.51 1.16
C ARG A 33 -13.44 4.57 0.02
N LEU A 34 -12.97 4.87 -1.19
CA LEU A 34 -13.82 4.88 -2.38
C LEU A 34 -14.45 3.50 -2.63
N ALA A 35 -13.69 2.42 -2.42
CA ALA A 35 -14.20 1.06 -2.53
C ALA A 35 -15.28 0.75 -1.48
N MET A 36 -15.07 1.15 -0.21
CA MET A 36 -16.08 0.99 0.85
C MET A 36 -17.38 1.73 0.50
N LEU A 37 -17.27 2.97 0.03
CA LEU A 37 -18.43 3.76 -0.40
C LEU A 37 -19.13 3.13 -1.61
N GLY A 38 -18.37 2.67 -2.61
CA GLY A 38 -18.90 1.99 -3.78
C GLY A 38 -19.66 0.71 -3.42
N PHE A 39 -19.15 -0.07 -2.48
CA PHE A 39 -19.80 -1.29 -1.99
C PHE A 39 -21.13 -0.99 -1.28
N ILE A 40 -21.14 -0.01 -0.38
CA ILE A 40 -22.37 0.41 0.31
C ILE A 40 -23.39 0.98 -0.68
N ALA A 41 -22.95 1.79 -1.63
CA ALA A 41 -23.81 2.32 -2.69
C ALA A 41 -24.40 1.19 -3.54
N LEU A 42 -23.61 0.16 -3.87
CA LEU A 42 -24.09 -1.01 -4.61
C LEU A 42 -25.22 -1.73 -3.85
N ILE A 43 -25.05 -1.98 -2.56
CA ILE A 43 -26.08 -2.58 -1.70
C ILE A 43 -27.34 -1.71 -1.66
N ALA A 44 -27.20 -0.40 -1.53
CA ALA A 44 -28.34 0.51 -1.48
C ALA A 44 -29.13 0.53 -2.81
N VAL A 45 -28.43 0.44 -3.95
CA VAL A 45 -29.05 0.35 -5.28
C VAL A 45 -29.73 -1.00 -5.46
N GLU A 46 -29.09 -2.10 -5.07
CA GLU A 46 -29.64 -3.45 -5.09
C GLU A 46 -31.00 -3.53 -4.36
N ILE A 47 -31.07 -2.96 -3.16
CA ILE A 47 -32.32 -2.90 -2.37
C ILE A 47 -33.39 -2.07 -3.09
N ARG A 48 -33.01 -0.98 -3.77
CA ARG A 48 -33.95 -0.14 -4.51
C ARG A 48 -34.48 -0.79 -5.79
N LEU A 49 -33.65 -1.55 -6.50
CA LEU A 49 -34.04 -2.21 -7.75
C LEU A 49 -34.82 -3.50 -7.49
N GLY A 50 -34.61 -4.14 -6.34
CA GLY A 50 -35.33 -5.38 -5.97
C GLY A 50 -34.87 -6.62 -6.76
N HIS A 51 -33.78 -6.51 -7.52
CA HIS A 51 -33.12 -7.61 -8.21
C HIS A 51 -31.61 -7.39 -8.28
N GLY A 52 -30.87 -8.50 -8.45
CA GLY A 52 -29.42 -8.55 -8.69
C GLY A 52 -28.96 -7.53 -9.73
N LEU A 53 -28.09 -6.59 -9.37
CA LEU A 53 -27.28 -5.81 -10.31
C LEU A 53 -26.35 -6.71 -11.14
N LEU A 54 -26.00 -7.89 -10.60
CA LEU A 54 -25.23 -8.95 -11.25
C LEU A 54 -26.11 -10.13 -11.67
N SER A 55 -27.41 -9.89 -11.89
CA SER A 55 -28.31 -10.88 -12.47
C SER A 55 -27.99 -11.02 -13.96
N TRP A 56 -27.30 -12.10 -14.33
CA TRP A 56 -27.13 -12.56 -15.71
C TRP A 56 -28.37 -13.34 -16.16
#